data_AF-A0A9D3SZF4-F1
#
_entry.id   AF-A0A9D3SZF4-F1
#
_cell.length_a   1.000
_cell.length_b   1.000
_cell.length_c   1.000
_cell.angle_alpha   90.00
_cell.angle_beta   90.00
_cell.angle_gamma   90.00
#
_symmetry.space_group_name_H-M   'P 1'
#
loop_
_entity.id
_entity.type
_entity.pdbx_description
1 polymer ?
#
loop_
_entity_poly.entity_id
_entity_poly.type
_entity_poly.pdbx_seq_one_letter_code
_entity_poly.pdbx_strand_id
1 'polypeptide(L)'
;MDYFRRQPLMCLALYSSIVTISCHALLDRSPDESVPARLSPHIWNLADVSQTQAVSCDFEWPCSWILSNHSGRVDWHVMLPQQRGLSVRAVQPTTDHSVGGPDGHFLILTAVEADAAGNCEFSITSPVLSHSGALCCLKLAMFQPEHSQGNLSVQLKLLNSASVVSLPAVNDLGQNGTREQWEVLEVQIGQLDEPFQVTLLYSTCGEEDRTTLAIDSLELKNCDVGDPGLGVECVEGESFHCDLGGCIDNSRVCNFHRDCPLGEDEGVVCDALPMGAHCSFDSGPCGWTVSGTSSTWTLTSGAEMAASEDLLGITLQNTEGNFLFLKLRDNKTGGEALAQSPALPPTAASRDCQIQFSLYLFGKFNGTVLLSVEENVTAAVPLVWERSGQRKDSWQNINLELSDVLNSFSISLRVQWGWGSSADIAMDQISLGASCFDTGDNCALMHKHTF
;
A
#
# COMPACT_ATOMS: atom_id res chain seq x y z
N MET A 1 42.24 66.86 36.79
CA MET A 1 43.68 66.61 37.01
C MET A 1 43.98 65.26 36.36
N ASP A 2 44.02 65.21 35.03
CA ASP A 2 45.23 65.39 34.19
C ASP A 2 46.11 64.13 34.24
N TYR A 3 46.57 63.48 33.16
CA TYR A 3 46.72 63.84 31.75
C TYR A 3 47.07 62.56 30.92
N PHE A 4 46.57 62.46 29.67
CA PHE A 4 47.08 61.79 28.42
C PHE A 4 47.86 60.45 28.47
N ARG A 5 47.70 59.49 27.53
CA ARG A 5 47.81 59.59 26.05
C ARG A 5 47.41 58.25 25.37
N ARG A 6 46.68 58.30 24.24
CA ARG A 6 46.41 57.18 23.29
C ARG A 6 47.70 56.83 22.48
N GLN A 7 47.94 55.62 21.96
CA GLN A 7 47.34 54.98 20.76
C GLN A 7 47.97 53.56 20.50
N PRO A 8 47.58 52.74 19.47
CA PRO A 8 47.16 51.33 19.63
C PRO A 8 47.99 50.30 18.81
N LEU A 9 47.75 48.98 18.97
CA LEU A 9 48.23 47.96 18.02
C LEU A 9 47.32 46.72 17.90
N MET A 10 46.94 46.43 16.65
CA MET A 10 46.62 45.16 15.97
C MET A 10 45.49 44.23 16.49
N CYS A 11 44.39 44.21 15.73
CA CYS A 11 43.53 43.03 15.55
C CYS A 11 43.87 42.33 14.23
N LEU A 12 44.18 41.04 14.31
CA LEU A 12 44.38 40.13 13.18
C LEU A 12 43.03 39.69 12.60
N ALA A 13 42.89 39.83 11.28
CA ALA A 13 41.83 39.23 10.49
C ALA A 13 42.36 37.95 9.84
N LEU A 14 41.62 36.85 9.92
CA LEU A 14 41.80 35.66 9.08
C LEU A 14 40.44 35.11 8.64
N TYR A 15 40.39 34.87 7.33
CA TYR A 15 39.28 34.43 6.47
C TYR A 15 38.89 32.96 6.70
N SER A 16 37.60 32.64 6.50
CA SER A 16 37.17 31.31 6.04
C SER A 16 36.03 31.42 5.03
N SER A 17 36.21 30.74 3.91
CA SER A 17 35.51 30.85 2.64
C SER A 17 34.11 30.19 2.63
N ILE A 18 33.13 30.86 2.02
CA ILE A 18 31.84 30.29 1.60
C ILE A 18 31.93 30.06 0.09
N VAL A 19 31.66 28.83 -0.36
CA VAL A 19 31.59 28.47 -1.78
C VAL A 19 30.12 28.47 -2.20
N THR A 20 29.73 29.46 -2.99
CA THR A 20 28.50 29.45 -3.79
C THR A 20 28.90 29.49 -5.26
N ILE A 21 28.59 28.44 -6.02
CA ILE A 21 28.82 28.38 -7.46
C ILE A 21 27.51 28.71 -8.16
N SER A 22 27.49 29.87 -8.82
CA SER A 22 26.54 30.25 -9.86
C SER A 22 27.29 30.18 -11.19
N CYS A 23 26.71 29.57 -12.22
CA CYS A 23 27.17 29.80 -13.59
C CYS A 23 26.00 29.73 -14.58
N HIS A 24 25.77 30.87 -15.24
CA HIS A 24 25.00 31.06 -16.46
C HIS A 24 25.89 30.77 -17.70
N ALA A 25 25.33 30.13 -18.74
CA ALA A 25 25.65 30.35 -20.16
C ALA A 25 24.60 29.56 -20.98
N LEU A 26 23.64 30.21 -21.63
CA LEU A 26 23.66 30.77 -22.99
C LEU A 26 23.24 29.76 -24.09
N LEU A 27 22.19 30.20 -24.79
CA LEU A 27 21.54 29.66 -25.98
C LEU A 27 22.51 29.36 -27.12
N ASP A 28 22.33 28.22 -27.78
CA ASP A 28 22.43 28.15 -29.23
C ASP A 28 21.32 27.25 -29.80
N ARG A 29 20.78 27.64 -30.95
CA ARG A 29 19.53 27.13 -31.52
C ARG A 29 19.78 26.49 -32.89
N SER A 30 19.00 25.44 -33.16
CA SER A 30 18.48 24.96 -34.48
C SER A 30 19.03 23.60 -34.97
N PRO A 31 18.34 22.93 -35.91
CA PRO A 31 17.30 21.95 -35.59
C PRO A 31 17.53 20.61 -36.31
N ASP A 32 17.08 19.48 -35.75
CA ASP A 32 16.83 18.31 -36.61
C ASP A 32 15.81 17.32 -36.06
N GLU A 33 15.23 16.60 -37.01
CA GLU A 33 13.97 15.87 -37.07
C GLU A 33 13.63 14.81 -36.00
N SER A 34 12.36 14.89 -35.59
CA SER A 34 11.39 13.83 -35.28
C SER A 34 11.86 12.37 -35.20
N VAL A 35 11.80 11.82 -33.98
CA VAL A 35 11.40 10.42 -33.73
C VAL A 35 10.46 10.44 -32.50
N PRO A 36 9.23 9.88 -32.58
CA PRO A 36 8.34 9.85 -31.43
C PRO A 36 8.93 8.92 -30.36
N ALA A 37 9.15 9.46 -29.16
CA ALA A 37 9.53 8.68 -28.00
C ALA A 37 8.47 7.60 -27.76
N ARG A 38 8.87 6.33 -27.87
CA ARG A 38 8.12 5.22 -27.28
C ARG A 38 8.08 5.45 -25.78
N LEU A 39 6.91 5.80 -25.25
CA LEU A 39 6.63 5.71 -23.82
C LEU A 39 6.57 4.22 -23.46
N SER A 40 7.65 3.74 -22.84
CA SER A 40 7.67 2.51 -22.06
C SER A 40 6.88 2.72 -20.76
N PRO A 41 6.29 1.66 -20.17
CA PRO A 41 5.40 1.78 -19.02
C PRO A 41 6.22 2.19 -17.79
N HIS A 42 6.01 3.40 -17.31
CA HIS A 42 6.52 3.81 -16.00
C HIS A 42 5.67 3.14 -14.92
N ILE A 43 6.28 2.18 -14.23
CA ILE A 43 5.92 1.74 -12.88
C ILE A 43 6.15 2.95 -11.97
N TRP A 44 5.10 3.46 -11.32
CA TRP A 44 5.19 4.56 -10.37
C TRP A 44 5.05 4.03 -8.94
N ASN A 45 5.89 4.58 -8.05
CA ASN A 45 6.00 4.31 -6.62
C ASN A 45 4.64 4.36 -5.89
N LEU A 46 4.43 3.43 -4.95
CA LEU A 46 3.25 3.28 -4.08
C LEU A 46 3.25 4.22 -2.85
N ALA A 47 3.97 5.33 -2.92
CA ALA A 47 3.94 6.37 -1.91
C ALA A 47 3.14 7.55 -2.47
N ASP A 48 2.06 7.91 -1.79
CA ASP A 48 1.17 9.07 -2.04
C ASP A 48 -0.04 8.79 -2.97
N VAL A 49 -1.04 8.08 -2.45
CA VAL A 49 -2.42 8.11 -2.95
C VAL A 49 -3.36 8.28 -1.75
N SER A 50 -3.94 9.46 -1.60
CA SER A 50 -4.97 9.76 -0.60
C SER A 50 -6.24 8.94 -0.87
N GLN A 51 -6.90 8.41 0.17
CA GLN A 51 -8.16 7.64 0.07
C GLN A 51 -9.30 8.34 -0.70
N THR A 52 -9.22 9.67 -0.87
CA THR A 52 -10.12 10.45 -1.72
C THR A 52 -10.11 10.03 -3.20
N GLN A 53 -9.03 9.41 -3.70
CA GLN A 53 -8.92 8.92 -5.09
C GLN A 53 -9.39 7.47 -5.30
N ALA A 54 -9.63 6.72 -4.21
CA ALA A 54 -10.20 5.37 -4.29
C ALA A 54 -11.74 5.39 -4.42
N VAL A 55 -12.36 6.42 -3.85
CA VAL A 55 -13.82 6.61 -3.77
C VAL A 55 -14.36 7.46 -4.91
N SER A 56 -13.54 8.34 -5.50
CA SER A 56 -13.93 9.15 -6.65
C SER A 56 -12.79 9.25 -7.68
N CYS A 57 -13.17 9.22 -8.95
CA CYS A 57 -12.27 9.31 -10.09
C CYS A 57 -12.97 10.08 -11.23
N ASP A 58 -12.48 11.29 -11.50
CA ASP A 58 -12.90 12.17 -12.60
C ASP A 58 -11.85 12.21 -13.74
N PHE A 59 -10.82 11.37 -13.68
CA PHE A 59 -9.76 11.23 -14.69
C PHE A 59 -8.92 12.49 -15.00
N GLU A 60 -9.16 13.62 -14.34
CA GLU A 60 -8.30 14.81 -14.41
C GLU A 60 -6.93 14.58 -13.73
N TRP A 61 -6.90 13.59 -12.83
CA TRP A 61 -5.72 13.11 -12.14
C TRP A 61 -5.65 11.58 -12.21
N PRO A 62 -4.48 10.98 -11.96
CA PRO A 62 -4.34 9.52 -11.94
C PRO A 62 -5.32 8.87 -10.93
N CYS A 63 -6.07 7.89 -11.39
CA CYS A 63 -7.03 7.15 -10.56
C CYS A 63 -6.49 5.79 -10.12
N SER A 64 -6.96 5.31 -8.96
CA SER A 64 -6.58 3.99 -8.42
C SER A 64 -7.32 2.81 -9.07
N TRP A 65 -8.24 3.08 -9.99
CA TRP A 65 -9.02 2.06 -10.68
C TRP A 65 -8.15 1.30 -11.69
N ILE A 66 -8.24 -0.03 -11.66
CA ILE A 66 -7.44 -0.92 -12.49
C ILE A 66 -8.21 -1.20 -13.78
N LEU A 67 -7.62 -0.80 -14.91
CA LEU A 67 -8.13 -1.08 -16.25
C LEU A 67 -7.78 -2.52 -16.67
N SER A 68 -8.60 -3.13 -17.53
CA SER A 68 -8.21 -4.33 -18.27
C SER A 68 -6.88 -4.08 -19.01
N ASN A 69 -6.12 -5.16 -19.22
CA ASN A 69 -4.85 -5.11 -19.94
C ASN A 69 -4.91 -6.09 -21.12
N HIS A 70 -5.67 -5.71 -22.13
CA HIS A 70 -5.65 -6.36 -23.43
C HIS A 70 -4.47 -5.83 -24.23
N SER A 71 -3.63 -6.74 -24.73
CA SER A 71 -2.35 -6.41 -25.34
C SER A 71 -2.49 -5.43 -26.52
N GLY A 72 -2.28 -4.15 -26.26
CA GLY A 72 -1.50 -3.25 -27.12
C GLY A 72 -2.22 -2.24 -28.01
N ARG A 73 -3.54 -2.31 -28.26
CA ARG A 73 -4.25 -1.29 -29.08
C ARG A 73 -5.76 -1.10 -28.81
N VAL A 74 -6.40 -1.97 -28.03
CA VAL A 74 -7.86 -2.01 -27.87
C VAL A 74 -8.17 -2.13 -26.39
N ASP A 75 -8.02 -1.03 -25.66
CA ASP A 75 -8.40 -0.97 -24.25
C ASP A 75 -8.73 0.47 -23.83
N TRP A 76 -9.20 0.61 -22.60
CA TRP A 76 -9.48 1.90 -21.97
C TRP A 76 -8.26 2.80 -21.97
N HIS A 77 -8.45 4.06 -22.35
CA HIS A 77 -7.41 5.09 -22.26
C HIS A 77 -8.03 6.44 -21.93
N VAL A 78 -7.25 7.29 -21.27
CA VAL A 78 -7.66 8.66 -20.92
C VAL A 78 -7.48 9.57 -22.14
N MET A 79 -8.46 10.42 -22.42
CA MET A 79 -8.47 11.30 -23.59
C MET A 79 -9.10 12.66 -23.28
N LEU A 80 -8.61 13.71 -23.95
CA LEU A 80 -9.29 15.02 -24.00
C LEU A 80 -10.18 15.16 -25.24
N PRO A 81 -11.30 15.90 -25.18
CA PRO A 81 -12.16 16.21 -26.31
C PRO A 81 -11.43 16.72 -27.58
N GLN A 82 -10.36 17.50 -27.44
CA GLN A 82 -9.64 18.06 -28.59
C GLN A 82 -8.64 17.08 -29.23
N GLN A 83 -8.25 16.00 -28.55
CA GLN A 83 -7.31 14.99 -29.04
C GLN A 83 -7.99 13.99 -30.00
N ARG A 84 -8.70 14.51 -31.02
CA ARG A 84 -9.33 13.68 -32.05
C ARG A 84 -8.28 12.81 -32.75
N GLY A 85 -8.31 11.51 -32.47
CA GLY A 85 -7.65 10.51 -33.29
C GLY A 85 -8.19 10.56 -34.73
N LEU A 86 -7.36 10.16 -35.71
CA LEU A 86 -7.59 10.20 -37.17
C LEU A 86 -8.80 9.38 -37.69
N SER A 87 -9.74 8.99 -36.82
CA SER A 87 -10.90 8.14 -37.15
C SER A 87 -12.14 8.99 -37.41
N VAL A 88 -12.34 9.36 -38.69
CA VAL A 88 -13.33 10.35 -39.19
C VAL A 88 -14.82 9.96 -39.01
N ARG A 89 -15.19 8.89 -38.29
CA ARG A 89 -16.59 8.38 -38.25
C ARG A 89 -17.16 8.00 -36.88
N ALA A 90 -16.42 8.07 -35.78
CA ALA A 90 -16.95 7.72 -34.46
C ALA A 90 -17.45 8.98 -33.73
N VAL A 91 -18.68 8.94 -33.19
CA VAL A 91 -19.24 10.01 -32.36
C VAL A 91 -18.57 9.95 -30.99
N GLN A 92 -17.86 11.02 -30.61
CA GLN A 92 -17.11 11.13 -29.36
C GLN A 92 -17.66 12.28 -28.50
N PRO A 93 -17.47 12.23 -27.16
CA PRO A 93 -17.80 13.35 -26.29
C PRO A 93 -17.08 14.63 -26.73
N THR A 94 -17.82 15.75 -26.79
CA THR A 94 -17.24 17.07 -27.11
C THR A 94 -16.87 17.88 -25.87
N THR A 95 -17.31 17.40 -24.71
CA THR A 95 -17.02 17.97 -23.40
C THR A 95 -16.69 16.83 -22.45
N ASP A 96 -15.85 17.12 -21.47
CA ASP A 96 -15.72 16.36 -20.25
C ASP A 96 -16.95 16.55 -19.34
N HIS A 97 -17.34 15.54 -18.55
CA HIS A 97 -18.52 15.65 -17.69
C HIS A 97 -18.21 16.36 -16.37
N SER A 98 -17.07 16.07 -15.74
CA SER A 98 -16.66 16.67 -14.46
C SER A 98 -16.42 18.18 -14.57
N VAL A 99 -15.68 18.61 -15.60
CA VAL A 99 -15.35 20.01 -15.91
C VAL A 99 -16.49 20.70 -16.67
N GLY A 100 -17.30 19.94 -17.41
CA GLY A 100 -18.40 20.47 -18.24
C GLY A 100 -17.92 21.25 -19.46
N GLY A 101 -16.67 21.05 -19.88
CA GLY A 101 -16.00 21.81 -20.93
C GLY A 101 -15.05 20.96 -21.76
N PRO A 102 -14.40 21.52 -22.79
CA PRO A 102 -13.52 20.75 -23.66
C PRO A 102 -12.16 20.44 -23.01
N ASP A 103 -11.80 21.10 -21.90
CA ASP A 103 -10.44 21.08 -21.33
C ASP A 103 -10.20 19.96 -20.30
N GLY A 104 -11.19 19.11 -20.05
CA GLY A 104 -11.11 17.97 -19.12
C GLY A 104 -10.79 16.63 -19.80
N HIS A 105 -10.53 15.62 -18.98
CA HIS A 105 -10.16 14.27 -19.38
C HIS A 105 -11.22 13.27 -18.95
N PHE A 106 -11.54 12.34 -19.85
CA PHE A 106 -12.41 11.22 -19.54
C PHE A 106 -11.78 9.91 -20.00
N LEU A 107 -12.30 8.79 -19.49
CA LEU A 107 -11.89 7.47 -19.91
C LEU A 107 -12.71 7.03 -21.12
N ILE A 108 -12.06 6.64 -22.20
CA ILE A 108 -12.71 6.22 -23.44
C ILE A 108 -12.29 4.81 -23.85
N LEU A 109 -13.28 4.03 -24.28
CA LEU A 109 -13.11 2.77 -24.98
C LEU A 109 -13.46 3.00 -26.45
N THR A 110 -12.43 2.91 -27.30
CA THR A 110 -12.59 2.94 -28.76
C THR A 110 -12.29 1.55 -29.30
N ALA A 111 -13.31 0.74 -29.53
CA ALA A 111 -13.11 -0.61 -30.04
C ALA A 111 -12.73 -0.56 -31.53
N VAL A 112 -11.54 -1.08 -31.86
CA VAL A 112 -11.14 -1.39 -33.23
C VAL A 112 -10.66 -2.84 -33.22
N GLU A 113 -11.59 -3.74 -33.50
CA GLU A 113 -11.43 -5.20 -33.58
C GLU A 113 -11.28 -5.92 -32.23
N ALA A 114 -11.72 -7.18 -32.18
CA ALA A 114 -11.56 -8.06 -31.03
C ALA A 114 -10.07 -8.24 -30.68
N ASP A 115 -9.75 -8.51 -29.42
CA ASP A 115 -8.38 -8.84 -29.04
C ASP A 115 -7.87 -10.09 -29.82
N ALA A 116 -6.56 -10.35 -29.79
CA ALA A 116 -5.98 -11.49 -30.50
C ALA A 116 -6.52 -12.87 -30.01
N ALA A 117 -7.28 -12.91 -28.92
CA ALA A 117 -7.90 -14.09 -28.32
C ALA A 117 -9.43 -14.19 -28.57
N GLY A 118 -10.04 -13.20 -29.23
CA GLY A 118 -11.49 -13.12 -29.45
C GLY A 118 -12.30 -12.71 -28.21
N ASN A 119 -11.66 -12.13 -27.19
CA ASN A 119 -12.31 -11.60 -26.01
C ASN A 119 -12.91 -10.21 -26.30
N CYS A 120 -14.15 -10.02 -25.87
CA CYS A 120 -14.97 -8.81 -26.09
C CYS A 120 -15.32 -8.11 -24.77
N GLU A 121 -14.70 -8.52 -23.67
CA GLU A 121 -14.97 -8.05 -22.33
C GLU A 121 -13.89 -7.06 -21.87
N PHE A 122 -14.31 -5.82 -21.64
CA PHE A 122 -13.46 -4.74 -21.15
C PHE A 122 -13.90 -4.38 -19.75
N SER A 123 -12.96 -4.29 -18.81
CA SER A 123 -13.30 -4.08 -17.41
C SER A 123 -12.49 -2.99 -16.75
N ILE A 124 -13.12 -2.35 -15.76
CA ILE A 124 -12.51 -1.36 -14.89
C ILE A 124 -12.88 -1.77 -13.47
N THR A 125 -11.88 -1.98 -12.62
CA THR A 125 -12.07 -2.55 -11.28
C THR A 125 -11.59 -1.58 -10.20
N SER A 126 -12.42 -1.37 -9.18
CA SER A 126 -12.07 -0.55 -8.03
C SER A 126 -10.92 -1.15 -7.23
N PRO A 127 -10.22 -0.34 -6.42
CA PRO A 127 -9.49 -0.85 -5.26
C PRO A 127 -10.40 -1.69 -4.35
N VAL A 128 -9.79 -2.46 -3.47
CA VAL A 128 -10.51 -3.20 -2.43
C VAL A 128 -11.04 -2.21 -1.40
N LEU A 129 -12.35 -2.26 -1.15
CA LEU A 129 -13.02 -1.51 -0.08
C LEU A 129 -13.26 -2.46 1.08
N SER A 130 -12.98 -2.02 2.31
CA SER A 130 -13.04 -2.88 3.50
C SER A 130 -14.47 -3.25 3.90
N HIS A 131 -15.39 -2.29 3.81
CA HIS A 131 -16.81 -2.40 4.17
C HIS A 131 -17.60 -1.27 3.49
N SER A 132 -18.94 -1.33 3.52
CA SER A 132 -19.79 -0.27 3.00
C SER A 132 -21.00 0.00 3.90
N GLY A 133 -21.48 1.26 3.92
CA GLY A 133 -22.68 1.62 4.65
C GLY A 133 -23.98 1.24 3.96
N ALA A 134 -25.09 1.28 4.70
CA ALA A 134 -26.43 0.94 4.19
C ALA A 134 -26.91 1.80 3.01
N LEU A 135 -26.32 2.98 2.81
CA LEU A 135 -26.63 3.91 1.73
C LEU A 135 -25.56 3.94 0.63
N CYS A 136 -24.65 2.96 0.61
CA CYS A 136 -23.59 2.86 -0.39
C CYS A 136 -24.17 2.74 -1.80
N CYS A 137 -23.79 3.66 -2.67
CA CYS A 137 -24.15 3.63 -4.09
C CYS A 137 -22.97 4.03 -4.98
N LEU A 138 -22.90 3.38 -6.14
CA LEU A 138 -22.01 3.75 -7.23
C LEU A 138 -22.73 4.74 -8.15
N LYS A 139 -22.08 5.86 -8.45
CA LYS A 139 -22.48 6.82 -9.47
C LYS A 139 -21.39 6.93 -10.52
N LEU A 140 -21.76 7.06 -11.79
CA LEU A 140 -20.81 7.34 -12.86
C LEU A 140 -21.51 8.06 -14.02
N ALA A 141 -20.79 8.92 -14.73
CA ALA A 141 -21.24 9.51 -15.97
C ALA A 141 -20.80 8.63 -17.15
N MET A 142 -21.71 8.38 -18.07
CA MET A 142 -21.53 7.51 -19.23
C MET A 142 -21.96 8.25 -20.49
N PHE A 143 -21.15 8.20 -21.54
CA PHE A 143 -21.50 8.70 -22.86
C PHE A 143 -21.49 7.53 -23.84
N GLN A 144 -22.66 7.24 -24.41
CA GLN A 144 -22.84 6.12 -25.35
C GLN A 144 -23.76 6.53 -26.52
N PRO A 145 -23.24 6.62 -27.76
CA PRO A 145 -24.04 6.95 -28.94
C PRO A 145 -25.12 5.90 -29.25
N GLU A 146 -26.21 6.33 -29.91
CA GLU A 146 -27.43 5.55 -30.14
C GLU A 146 -27.25 4.17 -30.83
N HIS A 147 -26.20 4.00 -31.64
CA HIS A 147 -25.97 2.79 -32.46
C HIS A 147 -25.03 1.74 -31.82
N SER A 148 -24.68 1.88 -30.55
CA SER A 148 -23.76 0.96 -29.87
C SER A 148 -24.49 -0.23 -29.24
N GLN A 149 -24.03 -1.46 -29.54
CA GLN A 149 -24.65 -2.73 -29.12
C GLN A 149 -24.05 -3.33 -27.83
N GLY A 150 -23.19 -2.61 -27.11
CA GLY A 150 -22.55 -3.14 -25.91
C GLY A 150 -23.44 -3.04 -24.67
N ASN A 151 -23.20 -3.95 -23.72
CA ASN A 151 -23.88 -3.97 -22.42
C ASN A 151 -22.88 -3.68 -21.30
N LEU A 152 -23.14 -2.63 -20.52
CA LEU A 152 -22.41 -2.33 -19.28
C LEU A 152 -23.11 -3.04 -18.12
N SER A 153 -22.35 -3.86 -17.40
CA SER A 153 -22.80 -4.55 -16.19
C SER A 153 -21.91 -4.21 -15.02
N VAL A 154 -22.50 -4.12 -13.82
CA VAL A 154 -21.76 -3.90 -12.58
C VAL A 154 -21.71 -5.21 -11.80
N GLN A 155 -20.50 -5.68 -11.52
CA GLN A 155 -20.25 -6.89 -10.74
C GLN A 155 -19.64 -6.51 -9.39
N LEU A 156 -20.20 -7.06 -8.34
CA LEU A 156 -19.71 -6.95 -6.98
C LEU A 156 -19.04 -8.27 -6.58
N LYS A 157 -17.75 -8.23 -6.25
CA LYS A 157 -16.99 -9.40 -5.80
C LYS A 157 -16.68 -9.27 -4.31
N LEU A 158 -17.22 -10.19 -3.51
CA LEU A 158 -16.92 -10.29 -2.09
C LEU A 158 -15.70 -11.20 -1.89
N LEU A 159 -14.67 -10.70 -1.20
CA LEU A 159 -13.37 -11.36 -1.17
C LEU A 159 -13.32 -12.56 -0.21
N ASN A 160 -14.00 -12.48 0.94
CA ASN A 160 -14.00 -13.61 1.89
C ASN A 160 -14.98 -14.71 1.44
N SER A 161 -16.19 -14.34 1.02
CA SER A 161 -17.22 -15.27 0.56
C SER A 161 -16.98 -15.82 -0.87
N ALA A 162 -16.06 -15.21 -1.63
CA ALA A 162 -15.78 -15.52 -3.04
C ALA A 162 -17.04 -15.48 -3.95
N SER A 163 -18.06 -14.74 -3.55
CA SER A 163 -19.31 -14.59 -4.29
C SER A 163 -19.25 -13.39 -5.24
N VAL A 164 -19.82 -13.57 -6.43
CA VAL A 164 -19.99 -12.51 -7.43
C VAL A 164 -21.47 -12.22 -7.61
N VAL A 165 -21.88 -10.96 -7.44
CA VAL A 165 -23.26 -10.50 -7.57
C VAL A 165 -23.33 -9.48 -8.72
N SER A 166 -24.21 -9.72 -9.69
CA SER A 166 -24.47 -8.74 -10.75
C SER A 166 -25.60 -7.79 -10.32
N LEU A 167 -25.33 -6.49 -10.32
CA LEU A 167 -26.30 -5.47 -9.91
C LEU A 167 -26.98 -4.85 -11.15
N PRO A 168 -28.31 -4.62 -11.11
CA PRO A 168 -29.00 -3.91 -12.17
C PRO A 168 -28.67 -2.42 -12.12
N ALA A 169 -28.24 -1.84 -13.24
CA ALA A 169 -28.12 -0.40 -13.38
C ALA A 169 -29.51 0.23 -13.55
N VAL A 170 -29.81 1.27 -12.78
CA VAL A 170 -31.06 2.04 -12.91
C VAL A 170 -30.74 3.32 -13.68
N ASN A 171 -31.35 3.47 -14.85
CA ASN A 171 -31.21 4.69 -15.64
C ASN A 171 -32.28 5.69 -15.17
N ASP A 172 -31.85 6.88 -14.73
CA ASP A 172 -32.77 7.97 -14.40
C ASP A 172 -33.24 8.64 -15.70
N LEU A 173 -34.22 8.02 -16.37
CA LEU A 173 -34.74 8.49 -17.66
C LEU A 173 -35.69 9.67 -17.48
N GLY A 174 -35.18 10.87 -17.75
CA GLY A 174 -35.95 11.90 -18.43
C GLY A 174 -36.19 11.48 -19.89
N GLN A 175 -37.45 11.24 -20.25
CA GLN A 175 -37.84 10.89 -21.62
C GLN A 175 -37.45 11.98 -22.65
N ASN A 176 -37.06 11.54 -23.85
CA ASN A 176 -36.93 12.30 -25.11
C ASN A 176 -35.72 13.24 -25.28
N GLY A 177 -34.50 12.73 -25.12
CA GLY A 177 -33.27 13.38 -25.57
C GLY A 177 -32.47 12.49 -26.52
N THR A 178 -31.94 13.05 -27.60
CA THR A 178 -30.99 12.41 -28.52
C THR A 178 -29.74 11.93 -27.76
N ARG A 179 -29.35 10.66 -27.92
CA ARG A 179 -28.28 9.94 -27.15
C ARG A 179 -26.83 10.38 -27.44
N GLU A 180 -26.58 11.65 -27.64
CA GLU A 180 -25.23 12.23 -27.79
C GLU A 180 -24.90 13.15 -26.61
N GLN A 181 -25.22 12.71 -25.40
CA GLN A 181 -24.98 13.44 -24.16
C GLN A 181 -24.52 12.50 -23.05
N TRP A 182 -23.88 13.07 -22.03
CA TRP A 182 -23.53 12.35 -20.82
C TRP A 182 -24.78 11.97 -20.02
N GLU A 183 -24.85 10.72 -19.57
CA GLU A 183 -25.91 10.15 -18.74
C GLU A 183 -25.31 9.67 -17.42
N VAL A 184 -25.94 10.01 -16.30
CA VAL A 184 -25.48 9.55 -14.98
C VAL A 184 -26.19 8.25 -14.65
N LEU A 185 -25.42 7.20 -14.43
CA LEU A 185 -25.89 5.91 -13.93
C LEU A 185 -25.70 5.84 -12.42
N GLU A 186 -26.69 5.30 -11.73
CA GLU A 186 -26.64 5.05 -10.29
C GLU A 186 -27.00 3.59 -9.97
N VAL A 187 -26.16 2.95 -9.16
CA VAL A 187 -26.32 1.55 -8.75
C VAL A 187 -26.26 1.47 -7.23
N GLN A 188 -27.33 0.95 -6.63
CA GLN A 188 -27.40 0.73 -5.19
C GLN A 188 -26.60 -0.53 -4.82
N ILE A 189 -25.58 -0.37 -3.98
CA ILE A 189 -24.74 -1.46 -3.47
C ILE A 189 -25.25 -1.90 -2.09
N GLY A 190 -25.49 -0.93 -1.19
CA GLY A 190 -25.94 -1.19 0.17
C GLY A 190 -24.81 -1.62 1.13
N GLN A 191 -25.20 -2.09 2.32
CA GLN A 191 -24.26 -2.46 3.37
C GLN A 191 -23.57 -3.80 3.08
N LEU A 192 -22.24 -3.81 3.19
CA LEU A 192 -21.39 -4.98 3.05
C LEU A 192 -20.41 -5.01 4.23
N ASP A 193 -20.43 -6.09 4.99
CA ASP A 193 -19.61 -6.28 6.19
C ASP A 193 -18.30 -7.05 5.91
N GLU A 194 -17.92 -7.19 4.63
CA GLU A 194 -16.70 -7.87 4.21
C GLU A 194 -16.01 -7.13 3.06
N PRO A 195 -14.68 -7.31 2.89
CA PRO A 195 -13.95 -6.63 1.83
C PRO A 195 -14.48 -6.99 0.44
N PHE A 196 -14.67 -5.98 -0.40
CA PHE A 196 -15.29 -6.13 -1.71
C PHE A 196 -14.62 -5.29 -2.79
N GLN A 197 -14.85 -5.69 -4.04
CA GLN A 197 -14.45 -4.94 -5.24
C GLN A 197 -15.65 -4.72 -6.16
N VAL A 198 -15.67 -3.55 -6.79
CA VAL A 198 -16.66 -3.19 -7.81
C VAL A 198 -15.98 -3.25 -9.17
N THR A 199 -16.52 -4.07 -10.07
CA THR A 199 -16.05 -4.20 -11.45
C THR A 199 -17.12 -3.72 -12.41
N LEU A 200 -16.80 -2.71 -13.20
CA LEU A 200 -17.56 -2.32 -14.39
C LEU A 200 -17.11 -3.22 -15.53
N LEU A 201 -18.04 -4.01 -16.09
CA LEU A 201 -17.78 -4.93 -17.18
C LEU A 201 -18.61 -4.52 -18.39
N TYR A 202 -17.94 -4.11 -19.46
CA TYR A 202 -18.54 -3.80 -20.74
C TYR A 202 -18.26 -4.93 -21.74
N SER A 203 -19.32 -5.51 -22.29
CA SER A 203 -19.24 -6.59 -23.28
C SER A 203 -19.76 -6.14 -24.64
N THR A 204 -18.92 -6.18 -25.68
CA THR A 204 -19.33 -5.86 -27.06
C THR A 204 -18.57 -6.66 -28.11
N CYS A 205 -19.29 -7.41 -28.95
CA CYS A 205 -18.73 -8.10 -30.12
C CYS A 205 -19.44 -7.60 -31.40
N GLY A 206 -19.02 -6.44 -31.92
CA GLY A 206 -19.55 -5.89 -33.17
C GLY A 206 -18.48 -5.83 -34.25
N GLU A 207 -18.70 -6.49 -35.39
CA GLU A 207 -17.78 -6.45 -36.54
C GLU A 207 -17.90 -5.18 -37.40
N GLU A 208 -18.98 -4.39 -37.30
CA GLU A 208 -19.25 -3.31 -38.28
C GLU A 208 -19.41 -1.89 -37.73
N ASP A 209 -19.55 -1.66 -36.42
CA ASP A 209 -19.68 -0.30 -35.89
C ASP A 209 -18.65 -0.01 -34.79
N ARG A 210 -17.83 1.00 -35.05
CA ARG A 210 -16.88 1.57 -34.08
C ARG A 210 -17.65 2.09 -32.87
N THR A 211 -17.76 1.26 -31.84
CA THR A 211 -18.41 1.67 -30.60
C THR A 211 -17.48 2.63 -29.85
N THR A 212 -18.06 3.75 -29.44
CA THR A 212 -17.41 4.71 -28.54
C THR A 212 -18.19 4.69 -27.25
N LEU A 213 -17.53 4.30 -26.18
CA LEU A 213 -18.04 4.40 -24.83
C LEU A 213 -17.07 5.28 -24.05
N ALA A 214 -17.58 6.35 -23.44
CA ALA A 214 -16.79 7.11 -22.47
C ALA A 214 -17.42 7.04 -21.09
N ILE A 215 -16.57 7.00 -20.07
CA ILE A 215 -16.91 7.03 -18.66
C ILE A 215 -16.16 8.18 -18.01
N ASP A 216 -16.84 8.90 -17.15
CA ASP A 216 -16.27 9.98 -16.37
C ASP A 216 -16.98 10.07 -15.00
N SER A 217 -16.43 10.85 -14.07
CA SER A 217 -17.05 11.20 -12.78
C SER A 217 -17.53 9.97 -12.01
N LEU A 218 -16.66 8.96 -11.90
CA LEU A 218 -16.93 7.76 -11.14
C LEU A 218 -16.86 8.08 -9.64
N GLU A 219 -17.91 7.73 -8.89
CA GLU A 219 -18.01 8.03 -7.46
C GLU A 219 -18.72 6.92 -6.68
N LEU A 220 -18.16 6.52 -5.55
CA LEU A 220 -18.73 5.57 -4.60
C LEU A 220 -19.26 6.32 -3.35
N LYS A 221 -20.50 6.77 -3.40
CA LYS A 221 -21.09 7.56 -2.30
C LYS A 221 -21.51 6.69 -1.14
N ASN A 222 -21.22 7.13 0.08
CA ASN A 222 -21.54 6.42 1.32
C ASN A 222 -21.06 4.95 1.33
N CYS A 223 -20.06 4.64 0.49
CA CYS A 223 -19.35 3.37 0.49
C CYS A 223 -18.07 3.46 1.31
N ASP A 224 -17.65 4.69 1.62
CA ASP A 224 -16.69 5.03 2.65
C ASP A 224 -17.49 5.56 3.84
N VAL A 225 -17.90 4.66 4.73
CA VAL A 225 -18.55 5.04 5.99
C VAL A 225 -17.52 4.87 7.10
N GLY A 226 -16.88 6.00 7.43
CA GLY A 226 -16.94 6.46 8.81
C GLY A 226 -18.41 6.71 9.18
N ASP A 227 -18.88 5.95 10.15
CA ASP A 227 -20.23 5.86 10.75
C ASP A 227 -21.29 6.93 10.37
N PRO A 228 -22.52 6.58 9.92
CA PRO A 228 -23.62 7.52 9.82
C PRO A 228 -24.27 7.70 11.19
N GLY A 229 -23.64 8.52 12.03
CA GLY A 229 -24.34 9.34 13.02
C GLY A 229 -25.22 8.63 14.05
N LEU A 230 -24.75 7.55 14.67
CA LEU A 230 -25.27 7.09 15.96
C LEU A 230 -24.14 6.56 16.85
N GLY A 231 -23.33 7.49 17.36
CA GLY A 231 -22.63 7.39 18.64
C GLY A 231 -22.22 6.00 19.09
N VAL A 232 -21.28 5.38 18.38
CA VAL A 232 -20.33 4.49 19.06
C VAL A 232 -19.32 5.43 19.71
N GLU A 233 -19.60 5.87 20.94
CA GLU A 233 -18.50 6.31 21.80
C GLU A 233 -17.50 5.15 21.81
N CYS A 234 -16.27 5.41 21.36
CA CYS A 234 -15.19 4.44 21.50
C CYS A 234 -15.17 3.98 22.96
N VAL A 235 -15.21 2.66 23.19
CA VAL A 235 -15.18 2.14 24.55
C VAL A 235 -13.81 2.52 25.13
N GLU A 236 -13.81 3.46 26.08
CA GLU A 236 -12.59 3.95 26.69
C GLU A 236 -11.76 2.79 27.24
N GLY A 237 -10.55 2.63 26.71
CA GLY A 237 -9.61 1.59 27.13
C GLY A 237 -9.64 0.30 26.29
N GLU A 238 -10.65 0.10 25.43
CA GLU A 238 -10.74 -1.08 24.55
C GLU A 238 -10.54 -0.75 23.07
N SER A 239 -10.75 0.52 22.66
CA SER A 239 -10.56 0.94 21.27
C SER A 239 -9.74 2.22 21.11
N PHE A 240 -9.08 2.32 19.96
CA PHE A 240 -8.31 3.47 19.51
C PHE A 240 -9.16 4.34 18.59
N HIS A 241 -9.20 5.64 18.86
CA HIS A 241 -9.99 6.60 18.10
C HIS A 241 -9.17 7.19 16.96
N CYS A 242 -9.64 7.06 15.73
CA CYS A 242 -9.00 7.66 14.55
C CYS A 242 -9.31 9.17 14.48
N ASP A 243 -8.36 9.99 14.01
CA ASP A 243 -8.44 11.45 13.94
C ASP A 243 -9.58 11.95 13.05
N LEU A 244 -9.89 11.22 11.97
CA LEU A 244 -11.04 11.51 11.09
C LEU A 244 -12.34 10.80 11.51
N GLY A 245 -12.36 10.24 12.72
CA GLY A 245 -13.49 9.51 13.29
C GLY A 245 -13.46 8.02 12.97
N GLY A 246 -14.20 7.25 13.79
CA GLY A 246 -14.14 5.80 13.82
C GLY A 246 -13.28 5.27 14.95
N CYS A 247 -13.47 4.00 15.29
CA CYS A 247 -12.69 3.31 16.31
C CYS A 247 -12.15 2.00 15.75
N ILE A 248 -10.89 1.70 16.05
CA ILE A 248 -10.27 0.40 15.76
C ILE A 248 -9.92 -0.31 17.07
N ASP A 249 -9.82 -1.63 17.01
CA ASP A 249 -9.40 -2.42 18.16
C ASP A 249 -7.92 -2.15 18.50
N ASN A 250 -7.56 -2.16 19.79
CA ASN A 250 -6.17 -1.93 20.21
C ASN A 250 -5.18 -2.97 19.66
N SER A 251 -5.63 -4.17 19.27
CA SER A 251 -4.81 -5.17 18.57
C SER A 251 -4.41 -4.75 17.15
N ARG A 252 -5.08 -3.75 16.58
CA ARG A 252 -4.79 -3.20 15.26
C ARG A 252 -3.88 -1.96 15.28
N VAL A 253 -3.56 -1.45 16.45
CA VAL A 253 -2.63 -0.32 16.58
C VAL A 253 -1.20 -0.84 16.59
N CYS A 254 -0.36 -0.24 15.75
CA CYS A 254 1.06 -0.58 15.55
C CYS A 254 1.33 -1.96 14.96
N ASN A 255 0.47 -2.44 14.05
CA ASN A 255 0.54 -3.74 13.39
C ASN A 255 1.13 -3.69 11.95
N PHE A 256 1.67 -2.56 11.51
CA PHE A 256 2.12 -2.25 10.14
C PHE A 256 1.01 -2.19 9.07
N HIS A 257 -0.25 -2.13 9.47
CA HIS A 257 -1.39 -1.97 8.60
C HIS A 257 -2.13 -0.67 8.95
N ARG A 258 -2.41 0.16 7.95
CA ARG A 258 -3.16 1.40 8.15
C ARG A 258 -4.64 1.08 8.25
N ASP A 259 -5.12 0.87 9.47
CA ASP A 259 -6.52 0.67 9.80
C ASP A 259 -7.25 2.01 9.98
N CYS A 260 -6.57 3.07 10.42
CA CYS A 260 -7.14 4.42 10.44
C CYS A 260 -6.97 5.18 9.11
N PRO A 261 -7.87 6.13 8.77
CA PRO A 261 -7.86 6.85 7.49
C PRO A 261 -6.59 7.66 7.21
N LEU A 262 -5.94 8.20 8.24
CA LEU A 262 -4.69 8.96 8.09
C LEU A 262 -3.45 8.12 8.43
N GLY A 263 -3.61 6.83 8.79
CA GLY A 263 -2.53 5.94 9.19
C GLY A 263 -1.87 6.32 10.53
N GLU A 264 -2.57 7.10 11.35
CA GLU A 264 -2.12 7.58 12.66
C GLU A 264 -1.91 6.44 13.67
N ASP A 265 -2.60 5.31 13.46
CA ASP A 265 -2.48 4.05 14.18
C ASP A 265 -1.11 3.36 14.01
N GLU A 266 -0.38 3.70 12.94
CA GLU A 266 0.97 3.23 12.64
C GLU A 266 2.03 4.34 12.78
N GLY A 267 1.63 5.48 13.36
CA GLY A 267 2.45 6.68 13.46
C GLY A 267 3.11 6.87 14.81
N VAL A 268 3.04 8.10 15.32
CA VAL A 268 3.68 8.53 16.57
C VAL A 268 3.18 7.76 17.79
N VAL A 269 1.98 7.18 17.72
CA VAL A 269 1.46 6.32 18.79
C VAL A 269 2.37 5.13 19.07
N CYS A 270 3.06 4.61 18.05
CA CYS A 270 3.96 3.46 18.18
C CYS A 270 5.29 3.78 18.87
N ASP A 271 5.67 5.06 18.94
CA ASP A 271 6.84 5.50 19.70
C ASP A 271 6.66 5.31 21.22
N ALA A 272 5.42 5.17 21.68
CA ALA A 272 5.11 4.87 23.08
C ALA A 272 5.34 3.39 23.44
N LEU A 273 5.46 2.50 22.45
CA LEU A 273 5.70 1.09 22.69
C LEU A 273 7.14 0.85 23.18
N PRO A 274 7.36 -0.24 23.95
CA PRO A 274 8.71 -0.63 24.35
C PRO A 274 9.64 -0.81 23.15
N MET A 275 10.88 -0.33 23.28
CA MET A 275 11.87 -0.44 22.20
C MET A 275 12.04 -1.90 21.75
N GLY A 276 11.91 -2.13 20.44
CA GLY A 276 12.00 -3.45 19.82
C GLY A 276 10.67 -4.20 19.73
N ALA A 277 9.58 -3.68 20.29
CA ALA A 277 8.23 -4.23 20.14
C ALA A 277 7.62 -3.92 18.76
N HIS A 278 7.94 -2.78 18.15
CA HIS A 278 7.50 -2.40 16.80
C HIS A 278 8.74 -2.03 15.97
N CYS A 279 9.02 -2.79 14.91
CA CYS A 279 10.27 -2.67 14.15
C CYS A 279 10.18 -3.13 12.69
N SER A 280 10.31 -2.17 11.77
CA SER A 280 10.46 -2.40 10.32
C SER A 280 11.92 -2.43 9.84
N PHE A 281 12.89 -2.28 10.73
CA PHE A 281 14.32 -2.15 10.40
C PHE A 281 14.73 -0.95 9.51
N ASP A 282 13.79 -0.18 8.95
CA ASP A 282 14.06 0.96 8.05
C ASP A 282 14.90 2.04 8.70
N SER A 283 14.62 2.34 9.97
CA SER A 283 15.38 3.32 10.77
C SER A 283 16.53 2.69 11.56
N GLY A 284 16.84 1.40 11.33
CA GLY A 284 17.88 0.65 12.02
C GLY A 284 17.32 -0.49 12.87
N PRO A 285 18.18 -1.16 13.68
CA PRO A 285 17.86 -2.44 14.28
C PRO A 285 16.90 -2.38 15.48
N CYS A 286 16.33 -1.22 15.83
CA CYS A 286 15.36 -1.04 16.94
C CYS A 286 15.76 -1.74 18.27
N GLY A 287 17.06 -1.85 18.53
CA GLY A 287 17.64 -2.53 19.69
C GLY A 287 17.78 -4.06 19.58
N TRP A 288 17.29 -4.68 18.50
CA TRP A 288 17.53 -6.08 18.20
C TRP A 288 19.02 -6.36 18.01
N THR A 289 19.46 -7.47 18.61
CA THR A 289 20.84 -7.93 18.57
C THR A 289 20.91 -9.25 17.82
N VAL A 290 22.03 -9.48 17.15
CA VAL A 290 22.22 -10.67 16.31
C VAL A 290 23.49 -11.40 16.74
N SER A 291 23.44 -12.73 16.68
CA SER A 291 24.59 -13.58 16.92
C SER A 291 24.53 -14.82 16.03
N GLY A 292 25.66 -15.48 15.82
CA GLY A 292 25.72 -16.68 14.99
C GLY A 292 27.07 -17.35 15.04
N THR A 293 27.09 -18.65 14.71
CA THR A 293 28.32 -19.46 14.77
C THR A 293 29.08 -19.47 13.45
N SER A 294 28.39 -19.75 12.34
CA SER A 294 28.96 -19.87 10.99
C SER A 294 28.39 -18.87 9.98
N SER A 295 27.11 -18.51 10.14
CA SER A 295 26.46 -17.38 9.46
C SER A 295 25.74 -16.54 10.52
N THR A 296 25.66 -15.23 10.30
CA THR A 296 24.93 -14.32 11.19
C THR A 296 23.97 -13.47 10.37
N TRP A 297 22.94 -12.96 11.04
CA TRP A 297 22.00 -12.02 10.47
C TRP A 297 22.69 -10.70 10.15
N THR A 298 22.32 -10.10 9.03
CA THR A 298 22.82 -8.80 8.58
C THR A 298 21.64 -7.91 8.24
N LEU A 299 21.64 -6.68 8.73
CA LEU A 299 20.72 -5.65 8.26
C LEU A 299 21.09 -5.27 6.83
N THR A 300 20.13 -5.36 5.92
CA THR A 300 20.32 -5.06 4.49
C THR A 300 19.11 -4.31 3.96
N SER A 301 19.24 -3.74 2.77
CA SER A 301 18.14 -3.09 2.07
C SER A 301 17.71 -3.87 0.83
N GLY A 302 16.46 -3.67 0.42
CA GLY A 302 15.97 -4.12 -0.88
C GLY A 302 16.83 -3.66 -2.06
N ALA A 303 17.35 -2.42 -2.00
CA ALA A 303 18.24 -1.88 -3.02
C ALA A 303 19.58 -2.63 -3.10
N GLU A 304 20.15 -3.04 -1.96
CA GLU A 304 21.34 -3.90 -1.93
C GLU A 304 21.03 -5.30 -2.50
N MET A 305 19.86 -5.85 -2.17
CA MET A 305 19.43 -7.16 -2.66
C MET A 305 19.16 -7.14 -4.18
N ALA A 306 18.61 -6.06 -4.73
CA ALA A 306 18.43 -5.88 -6.17
C ALA A 306 19.74 -5.94 -6.96
N ALA A 307 20.87 -5.55 -6.34
CA ALA A 307 22.20 -5.63 -6.94
C ALA A 307 22.91 -6.98 -6.69
N SER A 308 22.32 -7.88 -5.89
CA SER A 308 22.95 -9.16 -5.53
C SER A 308 22.72 -10.23 -6.60
N GLU A 309 23.83 -10.72 -7.18
CA GLU A 309 23.81 -11.81 -8.16
C GLU A 309 23.72 -13.22 -7.54
N ASP A 310 23.83 -13.34 -6.22
CA ASP A 310 23.88 -14.63 -5.49
C ASP A 310 22.69 -14.77 -4.53
N LEU A 311 21.52 -14.33 -5.00
CA LEU A 311 20.22 -14.65 -4.40
C LEU A 311 19.61 -15.86 -5.10
N LEU A 312 18.88 -16.67 -4.34
CA LEU A 312 18.18 -17.84 -4.86
C LEU A 312 16.87 -17.45 -5.54
N GLY A 313 16.19 -16.43 -5.03
CA GLY A 313 14.89 -15.93 -5.52
C GLY A 313 14.93 -14.46 -5.92
N ILE A 314 13.85 -14.00 -6.56
CA ILE A 314 13.68 -12.62 -7.04
C ILE A 314 12.87 -11.75 -6.07
N THR A 315 12.14 -12.33 -5.10
CA THR A 315 11.28 -11.53 -4.20
C THR A 315 12.06 -10.51 -3.39
N LEU A 316 13.22 -10.92 -2.83
CA LEU A 316 14.06 -10.00 -2.04
C LEU A 316 14.64 -8.85 -2.88
N GLN A 317 14.77 -9.02 -4.20
CA GLN A 317 15.21 -7.96 -5.11
C GLN A 317 14.13 -6.88 -5.33
N ASN A 318 12.87 -7.27 -5.18
CA ASN A 318 11.69 -6.39 -5.32
C ASN A 318 11.12 -5.95 -3.97
N THR A 319 11.80 -6.26 -2.87
CA THR A 319 11.37 -5.81 -1.54
C THR A 319 11.87 -4.37 -1.35
N GLU A 320 11.04 -3.49 -0.80
CA GLU A 320 11.44 -2.13 -0.44
C GLU A 320 11.88 -2.06 1.03
N GLY A 321 12.55 -1.00 1.43
CA GLY A 321 12.97 -0.82 2.82
C GLY A 321 14.15 -1.70 3.25
N ASN A 322 14.32 -1.82 4.56
CA ASN A 322 15.36 -2.61 5.20
C ASN A 322 14.80 -3.83 5.92
N PHE A 323 15.58 -4.88 6.04
CA PHE A 323 15.20 -6.10 6.75
C PHE A 323 16.42 -6.84 7.27
N LEU A 324 16.22 -7.75 8.22
CA LEU A 324 17.28 -8.65 8.66
C LEU A 324 17.38 -9.84 7.70
N PHE A 325 18.57 -10.09 7.19
CA PHE A 325 18.85 -11.13 6.20
C PHE A 325 19.89 -12.12 6.70
N LEU A 326 19.65 -13.40 6.45
CA LEU A 326 20.54 -14.51 6.76
C LEU A 326 20.75 -15.35 5.51
N LYS A 327 21.98 -15.29 5.00
CA LYS A 327 22.41 -16.07 3.84
C LYS A 327 23.05 -17.39 4.28
N LEU A 328 22.48 -18.50 3.83
CA LEU A 328 22.99 -19.85 4.10
C LEU A 328 23.54 -20.48 2.82
N ARG A 329 24.82 -20.84 2.83
CA ARG A 329 25.51 -21.61 1.79
C ARG A 329 26.40 -22.69 2.44
N ASP A 330 25.82 -23.44 3.37
CA ASP A 330 26.56 -24.39 4.21
C ASP A 330 26.64 -25.77 3.58
N ASN A 331 27.87 -26.22 3.35
CA ASN A 331 28.18 -27.49 2.74
C ASN A 331 28.87 -28.49 3.68
N LYS A 332 29.02 -28.24 4.99
CA LYS A 332 29.84 -29.10 5.86
C LYS A 332 29.35 -29.36 7.29
N THR A 333 28.87 -28.37 8.04
CA THR A 333 28.75 -28.54 9.51
C THR A 333 27.36 -28.33 10.07
N GLY A 334 26.50 -27.56 9.39
CA GLY A 334 25.36 -26.95 10.04
C GLY A 334 25.79 -25.72 10.85
N GLY A 335 24.81 -25.06 11.43
CA GLY A 335 25.04 -23.85 12.20
C GLY A 335 23.77 -23.32 12.86
N GLU A 336 23.97 -22.22 13.56
CA GLU A 336 22.92 -21.51 14.26
C GLU A 336 23.14 -20.01 14.14
N ALA A 337 22.03 -19.28 13.96
CA ALA A 337 21.95 -17.83 14.02
C ALA A 337 20.76 -17.42 14.89
N LEU A 338 20.95 -16.40 15.70
CA LEU A 338 19.97 -15.87 16.65
C LEU A 338 19.79 -14.38 16.39
N ALA A 339 18.54 -13.93 16.33
CA ALA A 339 18.19 -12.53 16.48
C ALA A 339 17.31 -12.38 17.72
N GLN A 340 17.60 -11.39 18.55
CA GLN A 340 16.98 -11.23 19.86
C GLN A 340 16.60 -9.78 20.12
N SER A 341 15.36 -9.56 20.55
CA SER A 341 14.86 -8.25 20.96
C SER A 341 15.55 -7.75 22.24
N PRO A 342 15.47 -6.45 22.55
CA PRO A 342 15.66 -5.95 23.91
C PRO A 342 14.74 -6.66 24.91
N ALA A 343 15.02 -6.48 26.20
CA ALA A 343 14.11 -6.91 27.24
C ALA A 343 12.82 -6.07 27.19
N LEU A 344 11.70 -6.75 26.99
CA LEU A 344 10.35 -6.21 26.98
C LEU A 344 9.73 -6.34 28.38
N PRO A 345 8.81 -5.44 28.76
CA PRO A 345 8.06 -5.56 29.99
C PRO A 345 7.06 -6.73 29.92
N PRO A 346 6.53 -7.22 31.05
CA PRO A 346 5.46 -8.23 31.06
C PRO A 346 4.27 -7.82 30.18
N THR A 347 3.60 -8.79 29.58
CA THR A 347 2.40 -8.51 28.77
C THR A 347 1.24 -8.09 29.68
N ALA A 348 0.37 -7.21 29.19
CA ALA A 348 -0.90 -6.94 29.83
C ALA A 348 -1.71 -8.24 29.98
N ALA A 349 -2.59 -8.32 30.98
CA ALA A 349 -3.49 -9.47 31.18
C ALA A 349 -4.58 -9.60 30.09
N SER A 350 -4.44 -8.88 28.98
CA SER A 350 -5.33 -8.92 27.83
C SER A 350 -5.17 -10.26 27.10
N ARG A 351 -6.30 -10.82 26.63
CA ARG A 351 -6.32 -12.05 25.82
C ARG A 351 -5.94 -11.80 24.37
N ASP A 352 -5.71 -10.55 23.98
CA ASP A 352 -5.54 -10.15 22.58
C ASP A 352 -4.09 -9.72 22.26
N CYS A 353 -3.12 -10.08 23.11
CA CYS A 353 -1.71 -9.83 22.82
C CYS A 353 -1.23 -10.78 21.71
N GLN A 354 -0.81 -10.18 20.59
CA GLN A 354 -0.33 -10.90 19.41
C GLN A 354 1.05 -10.38 19.00
N ILE A 355 1.94 -11.31 18.64
CA ILE A 355 3.16 -11.01 17.89
C ILE A 355 2.95 -11.31 16.41
N GLN A 356 3.32 -10.35 15.58
CA GLN A 356 3.31 -10.43 14.14
C GLN A 356 4.70 -10.18 13.58
N PHE A 357 5.09 -10.92 12.55
CA PHE A 357 6.31 -10.66 11.79
C PHE A 357 6.26 -11.26 10.39
N SER A 358 7.00 -10.66 9.47
CA SER A 358 7.19 -11.13 8.10
C SER A 358 8.43 -12.01 8.02
N LEU A 359 8.30 -13.21 7.44
CA LEU A 359 9.41 -14.15 7.23
C LEU A 359 9.49 -14.56 5.76
N TYR A 360 10.69 -14.43 5.20
CA TYR A 360 11.08 -15.00 3.93
C TYR A 360 12.00 -16.20 4.18
N LEU A 361 11.75 -17.32 3.51
CA LEU A 361 12.63 -18.49 3.51
C LEU A 361 12.55 -19.16 2.16
N PHE A 362 13.63 -19.11 1.38
CA PHE A 362 13.66 -19.70 0.05
C PHE A 362 14.93 -20.51 -0.19
N GLY A 363 14.82 -21.63 -0.90
CA GLY A 363 15.92 -22.53 -1.19
C GLY A 363 15.89 -23.84 -0.40
N LYS A 364 17.01 -24.57 -0.43
CA LYS A 364 17.17 -25.87 0.23
C LYS A 364 17.54 -25.67 1.70
N PHE A 365 16.54 -25.64 2.56
CA PHE A 365 16.73 -25.53 4.01
C PHE A 365 16.52 -26.88 4.70
N ASN A 366 17.57 -27.40 5.34
CA ASN A 366 17.51 -28.60 6.19
C ASN A 366 17.68 -28.17 7.65
N GLY A 367 16.60 -27.70 8.27
CA GLY A 367 16.68 -27.07 9.57
C GLY A 367 15.34 -26.58 10.06
N THR A 368 15.41 -25.76 11.10
CA THR A 368 14.26 -25.22 11.80
C THR A 368 14.45 -23.74 12.08
N VAL A 369 13.38 -22.97 11.87
CA VAL A 369 13.24 -21.60 12.42
C VAL A 369 12.32 -21.68 13.63
N LEU A 370 12.81 -21.21 14.78
CA LEU A 370 12.10 -21.22 16.06
C LEU A 370 11.94 -19.80 16.57
N LEU A 371 10.71 -19.44 16.93
CA LEU A 371 10.42 -18.25 17.72
C LEU A 371 10.18 -18.66 19.16
N SER A 372 10.91 -18.04 20.08
CA SER A 372 10.77 -18.27 21.52
C SER A 372 10.67 -16.99 22.32
N VAL A 373 10.00 -17.08 23.45
CA VAL A 373 9.96 -16.06 24.50
C VAL A 373 10.92 -16.49 25.61
N GLU A 374 12.01 -15.76 25.77
CA GLU A 374 13.03 -16.02 26.78
C GLU A 374 12.74 -15.13 28.01
N GLU A 375 12.19 -15.72 29.08
CA GLU A 375 12.03 -15.04 30.37
C GLU A 375 13.34 -15.09 31.17
N ASN A 376 13.66 -14.04 31.95
CA ASN A 376 14.86 -13.98 32.78
C ASN A 376 14.91 -15.02 33.94
N VAL A 377 13.87 -15.85 34.09
CA VAL A 377 13.76 -16.90 35.10
C VAL A 377 13.99 -18.25 34.42
N THR A 378 14.70 -19.16 35.08
CA THR A 378 15.16 -20.49 34.60
C THR A 378 14.02 -21.50 34.31
N ALA A 379 12.91 -21.06 33.72
CA ALA A 379 11.82 -21.89 33.24
C ALA A 379 12.07 -22.32 31.79
N ALA A 380 11.42 -23.42 31.38
CA ALA A 380 11.48 -23.93 30.02
C ALA A 380 10.97 -22.84 29.05
N VAL A 381 11.78 -22.51 28.05
CA VAL A 381 11.48 -21.55 27.00
C VAL A 381 10.24 -22.03 26.23
N PRO A 382 9.07 -21.38 26.33
CA PRO A 382 7.91 -21.78 25.56
C PRO A 382 8.20 -21.57 24.07
N LEU A 383 8.11 -22.66 23.31
CA LEU A 383 8.14 -22.62 21.86
C LEU A 383 6.86 -21.93 21.40
N VAL A 384 6.99 -20.73 20.85
CA VAL A 384 5.84 -19.99 20.32
C VAL A 384 5.53 -20.46 18.90
N TRP A 385 6.57 -20.78 18.12
CA TRP A 385 6.40 -21.21 16.75
C TRP A 385 7.61 -21.95 16.19
N GLU A 386 7.34 -22.94 15.34
CA GLU A 386 8.35 -23.73 14.64
C GLU A 386 7.97 -23.90 13.16
N ARG A 387 8.97 -23.79 12.27
CA ARG A 387 8.86 -24.24 10.88
C ARG A 387 10.10 -24.96 10.38
N SER A 388 9.85 -25.99 9.59
CA SER A 388 10.84 -26.76 8.83
C SER A 388 10.46 -26.82 7.34
N GLY A 389 11.44 -26.93 6.45
CA GLY A 389 11.25 -27.28 5.04
C GLY A 389 11.31 -26.12 4.03
N GLN A 390 11.18 -26.45 2.75
CA GLN A 390 11.30 -25.53 1.62
C GLN A 390 9.99 -24.76 1.36
N ARG A 391 10.08 -23.53 0.85
CA ARG A 391 8.94 -22.67 0.55
C ARG A 391 9.06 -22.01 -0.82
N LYS A 392 7.98 -21.33 -1.20
CA LYS A 392 7.93 -20.48 -2.39
C LYS A 392 8.76 -19.22 -2.16
N ASP A 393 9.21 -18.64 -3.25
CA ASP A 393 9.85 -17.33 -3.26
C ASP A 393 8.78 -16.26 -2.97
N SER A 394 8.45 -16.06 -1.69
CA SER A 394 7.44 -15.10 -1.21
C SER A 394 7.58 -14.85 0.29
N TRP A 395 7.30 -13.63 0.73
CA TRP A 395 7.13 -13.29 2.15
C TRP A 395 5.92 -14.00 2.76
N GLN A 396 6.00 -14.31 4.05
CA GLN A 396 4.92 -14.90 4.84
C GLN A 396 4.73 -14.13 6.13
N ASN A 397 3.52 -13.63 6.34
CA ASN A 397 3.14 -12.98 7.58
C ASN A 397 2.74 -14.04 8.61
N ILE A 398 3.36 -13.99 9.77
CA ILE A 398 3.14 -14.92 10.87
C ILE A 398 2.52 -14.12 12.01
N ASN A 399 1.33 -14.54 12.45
CA ASN A 399 0.63 -13.95 13.59
C ASN A 399 0.43 -15.04 14.66
N LEU A 400 0.84 -14.75 15.90
CA LEU A 400 0.85 -15.68 17.03
C LEU A 400 0.34 -14.99 18.28
N GLU A 401 -0.52 -15.67 19.03
CA GLU A 401 -1.00 -15.21 20.32
C GLU A 401 0.09 -15.41 21.39
N LEU A 402 0.31 -14.37 22.21
CA LEU A 402 1.21 -14.39 23.36
C LEU A 402 0.38 -14.23 24.63
N SER A 403 0.05 -15.34 25.27
CA SER A 403 -0.72 -15.33 26.52
C SER A 403 0.18 -15.51 27.75
N ASP A 404 -0.16 -14.82 28.84
CA ASP A 404 0.36 -15.07 30.20
C ASP A 404 1.89 -14.93 30.39
N VAL A 405 2.54 -13.98 29.71
CA VAL A 405 3.97 -13.68 29.95
C VAL A 405 4.12 -12.73 31.14
N LEU A 406 4.26 -13.33 32.33
CA LEU A 406 4.20 -12.63 33.62
C LEU A 406 5.52 -11.93 34.01
N ASN A 407 6.62 -12.26 33.34
CA ASN A 407 7.94 -11.72 33.62
C ASN A 407 8.44 -10.84 32.47
N SER A 408 9.46 -10.03 32.73
CA SER A 408 10.20 -9.40 31.64
C SER A 408 10.87 -10.47 30.77
N PHE A 409 10.71 -10.30 29.46
CA PHE A 409 11.06 -11.31 28.48
C PHE A 409 11.79 -10.70 27.28
N SER A 410 12.47 -11.53 26.51
CA SER A 410 12.97 -11.18 25.18
C SER A 410 12.40 -12.12 24.15
N ILE A 411 12.16 -11.61 22.95
CA ILE A 411 11.76 -12.43 21.81
C ILE A 411 13.03 -12.83 21.07
N SER A 412 13.13 -14.12 20.77
CA SER A 412 14.29 -14.67 20.09
C SER A 412 13.86 -15.48 18.87
N LEU A 413 14.36 -15.10 17.69
CA LEU A 413 14.23 -15.88 16.47
C LEU A 413 15.54 -16.65 16.23
N ARG A 414 15.47 -17.96 16.39
CA ARG A 414 16.59 -18.89 16.29
C ARG A 414 16.46 -19.72 15.01
N VAL A 415 17.47 -19.64 14.15
CA VAL A 415 17.57 -20.46 12.94
C VAL A 415 18.65 -21.49 13.15
N GLN A 416 18.29 -22.77 13.10
CA GLN A 416 19.22 -23.89 13.18
C GLN A 416 19.17 -24.65 11.87
N TRP A 417 20.33 -24.92 11.26
CA TRP A 417 20.41 -25.67 10.02
C TRP A 417 21.45 -26.77 10.12
N GLY A 418 21.16 -27.87 9.44
CA GLY A 418 22.05 -28.99 9.23
C GLY A 418 22.81 -28.87 7.91
N TRP A 419 23.63 -29.90 7.68
CA TRP A 419 24.49 -30.02 6.51
C TRP A 419 23.71 -29.93 5.18
N GLY A 420 24.28 -29.18 4.23
CA GLY A 420 23.80 -29.10 2.85
C GLY A 420 22.67 -28.09 2.66
N SER A 421 22.54 -27.15 3.60
CA SER A 421 21.57 -26.06 3.55
C SER A 421 22.07 -24.92 2.66
N SER A 422 21.29 -24.60 1.64
CA SER A 422 21.49 -23.47 0.74
C SER A 422 20.18 -22.71 0.64
N ALA A 423 20.01 -21.70 1.49
CA ALA A 423 18.76 -20.95 1.62
C ALA A 423 19.03 -19.48 1.89
N ASP A 424 18.08 -18.64 1.49
CA ASP A 424 18.01 -17.22 1.80
C ASP A 424 16.85 -17.03 2.79
N ILE A 425 17.14 -16.44 3.94
CA ILE A 425 16.16 -16.22 5.01
C ILE A 425 16.15 -14.73 5.32
N ALA A 426 14.98 -14.12 5.43
CA ALA A 426 14.85 -12.74 5.86
C ALA A 426 13.69 -12.56 6.84
N MET A 427 13.78 -11.59 7.73
CA MET A 427 12.65 -11.18 8.57
C MET A 427 12.49 -9.66 8.57
N ASP A 428 11.25 -9.23 8.72
CA ASP A 428 10.86 -7.83 8.71
C ASP A 428 9.55 -7.60 9.49
N GLN A 429 9.17 -6.34 9.71
CA GLN A 429 7.88 -5.90 10.23
C GLN A 429 7.46 -6.63 11.51
N ILE A 430 8.35 -6.61 12.52
CA ILE A 430 8.10 -7.25 13.80
C ILE A 430 7.24 -6.32 14.65
N SER A 431 6.05 -6.77 15.05
CA SER A 431 5.12 -6.02 15.88
C SER A 431 4.60 -6.88 17.03
N LEU A 432 4.60 -6.32 18.23
CA LEU A 432 3.70 -6.69 19.31
C LEU A 432 2.66 -5.58 19.40
N GLY A 433 1.42 -5.91 19.09
CA GLY A 433 0.33 -4.93 19.04
C GLY A 433 0.18 -4.17 20.35
N ALA A 434 -0.40 -2.97 20.31
CA ALA A 434 -0.55 -2.12 21.49
C ALA A 434 -1.32 -2.83 22.63
N SER A 435 -2.21 -3.77 22.30
CA SER A 435 -2.89 -4.67 23.26
C SER A 435 -1.97 -5.48 24.17
N CYS A 436 -0.70 -5.68 23.78
CA CYS A 436 0.30 -6.40 24.56
C CYS A 436 0.83 -5.63 25.77
N PHE A 437 0.70 -4.30 25.79
CA PHE A 437 1.28 -3.47 26.83
C PHE A 437 0.22 -2.60 27.47
N ASP A 438 0.16 -2.63 28.80
CA ASP A 438 -0.69 -1.72 29.57
C ASP A 438 -0.02 -0.33 29.49
N THR A 439 -0.42 0.46 28.50
CA THR A 439 0.00 1.85 28.38
C THR A 439 -0.76 2.63 29.46
N GLY A 440 -0.29 2.47 30.70
CA GLY A 440 -0.85 3.14 31.87
C GLY A 440 -1.09 4.62 31.55
N ASP A 441 -2.34 5.03 31.73
CA ASP A 441 -2.90 6.34 31.44
C ASP A 441 -2.91 6.73 29.94
N ASN A 442 -4.06 6.45 29.30
CA ASN A 442 -4.66 7.19 28.18
C ASN A 442 -4.73 8.73 28.37
N CYS A 443 -4.10 9.31 29.39
CA CYS A 443 -3.97 10.73 29.63
C CYS A 443 -2.71 11.34 28.97
N ALA A 444 -1.71 10.53 28.57
CA ALA A 444 -0.50 11.05 27.91
C ALA A 444 -0.62 11.14 26.37
N LEU A 445 -1.55 10.38 25.76
CA LEU A 445 -1.76 10.37 24.30
C LEU A 445 -2.64 11.55 23.79
N MET A 446 -3.34 12.26 24.69
CA MET A 446 -4.24 13.37 24.34
C MET A 446 -3.65 14.78 24.55
N HIS A 447 -2.39 14.93 24.98
CA HIS A 447 -1.86 16.22 25.44
C HIS A 447 -0.72 16.86 24.63
N LYS A 448 -0.48 16.43 23.39
CA LYS A 448 0.56 17.06 22.52
C LYS A 448 0.04 17.77 21.26
N HIS A 449 -1.25 18.07 21.17
CA HIS A 449 -1.77 19.02 20.18
C HIS A 449 -2.29 20.30 20.85
N THR A 450 -1.36 21.10 21.37
CA THR A 450 -1.57 22.54 21.52
C THR A 450 -0.21 23.21 21.59
N PHE A 451 0.24 23.79 20.48
CA PHE A 451 0.89 25.10 20.40
C PHE A 451 1.03 25.53 18.94
#